data_AF-A0A961MK25-F1
#
_entry.id   AF-A0A961MK25-F1
#
_cell.length_a   1.000
_cell.length_b   1.000
_cell.length_c   1.000
_cell.angle_alpha   90.00
_cell.angle_beta   90.00
_cell.angle_gamma   90.00
#
_symmetry.space_group_name_H-M   'P 1'
#
loop_
_entity.id
_entity.type
_entity.pdbx_description
1 polymer ?
#
loop_
_entity_poly.entity_id
_entity_poly.type
_entity_poly.pdbx_seq_one_letter_code
_entity_poly.pdbx_strand_id
1 'polypeptide(L)' 'PRAERAIDMPAELAEALEADPELAEAFQALTPGRQKSYLFNLAQARKSATRIARIEKFRDRILAGKGAQER' A
#
# COMPACT_ATOMS: atom_id res chain seq x y z
N PRO A 1 -5.93 -19.62 16.59
CA PRO A 1 -5.12 -18.38 16.57
C PRO A 1 -4.44 -18.19 15.20
N ARG A 2 -4.97 -17.31 14.35
CA ARG A 2 -4.36 -17.01 13.06
C ARG A 2 -3.17 -16.10 13.32
N ALA A 3 -1.95 -16.63 13.24
CA ALA A 3 -0.75 -15.83 13.30
C ALA A 3 -0.85 -14.74 12.21
N GLU A 4 -1.04 -13.49 12.63
CA GLU A 4 -0.87 -12.34 11.75
C GLU A 4 0.59 -12.34 11.33
N ARG A 5 0.87 -12.83 10.12
CA ARG A 5 2.11 -12.50 9.44
C ARG A 5 2.08 -10.98 9.25
N ALA A 6 2.81 -10.27 10.10
CA ALA A 6 3.12 -8.88 9.88
C ALA A 6 3.80 -8.80 8.50
N ILE A 7 3.15 -8.12 7.56
CA ILE A 7 3.78 -7.78 6.29
C ILE A 7 4.43 -6.43 6.53
N ASP A 8 5.75 -6.40 6.51
CA ASP A 8 6.49 -5.17 6.74
C ASP A 8 6.16 -4.16 5.65
N MET A 9 6.05 -2.89 6.07
CA MET A 9 5.90 -1.74 5.19
C MET A 9 7.19 -1.59 4.35
N PRO A 10 7.12 -1.64 3.01
CA PRO A 10 8.28 -1.33 2.18
C PRO A 10 8.69 0.13 2.37
N ALA A 11 10.00 0.40 2.39
CA ALA A 11 10.53 1.76 2.52
C ALA A 11 9.97 2.70 1.46
N GLU A 12 9.79 2.22 0.22
CA GLU A 12 9.25 3.04 -0.87
C GLU A 12 7.81 3.48 -0.62
N LEU A 13 7.00 2.67 0.08
CA LEU A 13 5.65 3.08 0.45
C LEU A 13 5.70 4.09 1.60
N ALA A 14 6.59 3.91 2.58
CA ALA A 14 6.76 4.89 3.65
C ALA A 14 7.19 6.27 3.09
N GLU A 15 8.18 6.30 2.20
CA GLU A 15 8.64 7.52 1.51
C GLU A 15 7.52 8.19 0.71
N ALA A 16 6.70 7.40 -0.01
CA ALA A 16 5.58 7.94 -0.76
C ALA A 16 4.49 8.55 0.13
N LEU A 17 4.21 7.94 1.29
CA LEU A 17 3.24 8.48 2.27
C LEU A 17 3.79 9.72 2.98
N GLU A 18 5.10 9.79 3.22
CA GLU A 18 5.73 10.98 3.79
C GLU A 18 5.73 12.16 2.79
N ALA A 19 5.95 11.87 1.51
CA ALA A 19 6.00 12.88 0.45
C ALA A 19 4.60 13.37 -0.01
N ASP A 20 3.54 12.59 0.18
CA ASP A 20 2.17 12.90 -0.24
C ASP A 20 1.19 12.77 0.95
N PRO A 21 0.91 13.86 1.68
CA PRO A 21 -0.01 13.84 2.81
C PRO A 21 -1.44 13.39 2.45
N GLU A 22 -1.93 13.70 1.26
CA GLU A 22 -3.24 13.27 0.78
C GLU A 22 -3.29 11.74 0.64
N LEU A 23 -2.24 11.17 0.05
CA LEU A 23 -2.08 9.72 -0.04
C LEU A 23 -1.96 9.08 1.36
N ALA A 24 -1.25 9.72 2.28
CA ALA A 24 -1.07 9.26 3.66
C ALA A 24 -2.41 9.15 4.40
N GLU A 25 -3.20 10.21 4.38
CA GLU A 25 -4.52 10.26 5.00
C GLU A 25 -5.46 9.22 4.39
N ALA A 26 -5.51 9.14 3.06
CA ALA A 26 -6.34 8.16 2.36
C ALA A 26 -5.93 6.72 2.69
N PHE A 27 -4.63 6.42 2.76
CA PHE A 27 -4.13 5.10 3.13
C PHE A 27 -4.49 4.75 4.57
N GLN A 28 -4.35 5.68 5.50
CA GLN A 28 -4.71 5.48 6.91
C GLN A 28 -6.22 5.28 7.10
N ALA A 29 -7.05 5.93 6.28
CA ALA A 29 -8.50 5.77 6.29
C ALA A 29 -8.98 4.40 5.75
N LEU A 30 -8.11 3.65 5.04
CA LEU A 30 -8.44 2.31 4.57
C LEU A 30 -8.64 1.35 5.76
N THR A 31 -9.53 0.37 5.58
CA THR A 31 -9.65 -0.73 6.56
C THR A 31 -8.34 -1.53 6.63
N PRO A 32 -8.02 -2.17 7.78
CA PRO A 32 -6.81 -2.97 7.90
C PRO A 32 -6.65 -4.05 6.82
N GLY A 33 -7.76 -4.61 6.33
CA GLY A 33 -7.76 -5.57 5.22
C GLY A 33 -7.30 -4.95 3.89
N ARG A 34 -7.74 -3.72 3.60
CA ARG A 34 -7.33 -2.98 2.39
C ARG A 34 -5.89 -2.52 2.47
N GLN A 35 -5.43 -2.01 3.62
CA GLN A 35 -4.00 -1.70 3.85
C GLN A 35 -3.14 -2.95 3.63
N LYS A 36 -3.51 -4.09 4.25
CA LYS A 36 -2.81 -5.37 4.06
C LYS A 36 -2.79 -5.83 2.59
N SER A 37 -3.83 -5.53 1.81
CA SER A 37 -3.85 -5.85 0.37
C SER A 37 -2.75 -5.13 -0.41
N TYR A 38 -2.50 -3.84 -0.11
CA TYR A 38 -1.40 -3.09 -0.71
C TYR A 38 -0.04 -3.62 -0.27
N LEU A 39 0.15 -3.83 1.03
CA LEU A 39 1.39 -4.38 1.58
C LEU A 39 1.72 -5.74 0.96
N PHE A 40 0.73 -6.63 0.84
CA PHE A 40 0.89 -7.93 0.19
C PHE A 40 1.24 -7.83 -1.29
N ASN A 41 0.66 -6.87 -2.02
CA ASN A 41 1.00 -6.67 -3.42
C ASN A 41 2.44 -6.16 -3.55
N LEU A 42 2.86 -5.20 -2.73
CA LEU A 42 4.21 -4.66 -2.77
C LEU A 42 5.27 -5.67 -2.32
N ALA A 43 4.99 -6.50 -1.31
CA ALA A 43 5.88 -7.56 -0.85
C ALA A 43 6.22 -8.60 -1.93
N GLN A 44 5.35 -8.77 -2.93
CA GLN A 44 5.63 -9.65 -4.07
C GLN A 44 6.62 -9.05 -5.09
N ALA A 45 6.86 -7.74 -5.05
CA ALA A 45 7.82 -7.07 -5.94
C ALA A 45 9.21 -7.02 -5.29
N ARG A 46 10.15 -7.82 -5.82
CA ARG A 46 11.54 -7.87 -5.33
C ARG A 46 12.35 -6.62 -5.66
N LYS A 47 12.11 -6.01 -6.83
CA LYS A 47 12.84 -4.83 -7.31
C LYS A 47 12.18 -3.55 -6.79
N SER A 48 12.99 -2.64 -6.26
CA SER A 48 12.54 -1.32 -5.76
C SER A 48 11.76 -0.54 -6.83
N ALA A 49 12.30 -0.44 -8.05
CA ALA A 49 11.62 0.22 -9.17
C ALA A 49 10.21 -0.36 -9.47
N THR A 50 10.00 -1.66 -9.25
CA THR A 50 8.66 -2.27 -9.42
C THR A 50 7.72 -1.93 -8.26
N ARG A 51 8.23 -1.77 -7.03
CA ARG A 51 7.44 -1.27 -5.90
C ARG A 51 7.00 0.17 -6.14
N ILE A 52 7.91 1.04 -6.56
CA ILE A 52 7.62 2.44 -6.90
C ILE A 52 6.54 2.53 -7.98
N ALA A 53 6.73 1.84 -9.11
CA ALA A 53 5.73 1.84 -10.19
C ALA A 53 4.36 1.26 -9.79
N ARG A 54 4.32 0.38 -8.78
CA ARG A 54 3.06 -0.11 -8.20
C ARG A 54 2.41 0.93 -7.30
N ILE A 55 3.18 1.61 -6.46
CA ILE A 55 2.71 2.68 -5.56
C ILE A 55 2.06 3.80 -6.38
N GLU A 56 2.72 4.25 -7.46
CA GLU A 56 2.17 5.25 -8.38
C GLU A 56 0.81 4.83 -8.93
N LYS A 57 0.67 3.57 -9.37
CA LYS A 57 -0.60 3.01 -9.87
C LYS A 57 -1.65 2.81 -8.79
N PHE A 58 -1.24 2.72 -7.53
CA PHE A 58 -2.14 2.52 -6.40
C PHE A 58 -2.70 3.83 -5.87
N ARG A 59 -2.05 4.97 -6.14
CA ARG A 59 -2.48 6.29 -5.68
C ARG A 59 -3.98 6.51 -5.87
N ASP A 60 -4.46 6.45 -7.11
CA ASP A 60 -5.88 6.70 -7.43
C ASP A 60 -6.83 5.74 -6.72
N ARG A 61 -6.41 4.49 -6.50
CA ARG A 61 -7.23 3.47 -5.82
C ARG A 61 -7.26 3.68 -4.32
N ILE A 62 -6.15 4.11 -3.73
CA ILE A 62 -6.06 4.47 -2.32
C ILE A 62 -6.94 5.69 -2.05
N LEU A 63 -6.86 6.73 -2.90
CA LEU A 63 -7.72 7.91 -2.82
C LEU A 63 -9.22 7.56 -2.99
N ALA A 64 -9.53 6.58 -3.84
CA ALA A 64 -10.89 6.06 -3.99
C ALA A 64 -11.34 5.11 -2.86
N GLY A 65 -10.53 4.91 -1.81
CA GLY A 65 -10.87 4.04 -0.69
C GLY A 65 -10.85 2.54 -1.00
N LYS A 66 -10.31 2.13 -2.16
CA LYS A 66 -10.32 0.74 -2.66
C LYS A 66 -9.08 -0.03 -2.22
N GLY A 67 -9.18 -1.36 -2.16
CA GLY A 67 -8.03 -2.27 -2.02
C GLY A 67 -7.27 -2.50 -3.33
N ALA A 68 -6.03 -2.98 -3.24
CA ALA A 68 -5.13 -3.21 -4.38
C ALA A 68 -5.67 -4.15 -5.48
N GLN A 69 -6.70 -4.95 -5.19
CA GLN A 69 -7.32 -5.92 -6.11
C GLN A 69 -8.84 -5.71 -6.26
N GLU A 70 -9.42 -4.70 -5.63
CA GLU A 70 -10.87 -4.42 -5.70
C GLU A 70 -11.23 -3.74 -7.03
N ARG A 71 -12.24 -4.26 -7.73
CA ARG A 71 -12.71 -3.67 -9.00
C ARG A 71 -13.39 -2.31 -8.76
#